data_AF-A0A7C4R8C5-F1
#
_entry.id   AF-A0A7C4R8C5-F1
#
_cell.length_a   1.000
_cell.length_b   1.000
_cell.length_c   1.000
_cell.angle_alpha   90.00
_cell.angle_beta   90.00
_cell.angle_gamma   90.00
#
_symmetry.space_group_name_H-M   'P 1'
#
loop_
_entity.id
_entity.type
_entity.pdbx_description
1 polymer ?
#
loop_
_entity_poly.entity_id
_entity_poly.type
_entity_poly.pdbx_seq_one_letter_code
_entity_poly.pdbx_strand_id
1 'polypeptide(L)'
;MDQITATIHKGLTLEKWSSLGLDGMLGNIGSETYRALQAKKQGNKEKYLAALGRALELIDLTSVVIIQGDRPSRAYEIGRLREIVADAYDSGDQYPDGLEYADKYCMDFAIRSQKSFIATRPS
;
A
#
# COMPACT_ATOMS: atom_id res chain seq x y z
N MET A 1 -5.44 13.55 21.14
CA MET A 1 -5.36 13.06 19.76
C MET A 1 -5.45 11.56 19.84
N ASP A 2 -6.68 11.05 19.72
CA ASP A 2 -6.97 9.64 19.94
C ASP A 2 -6.20 8.77 18.95
N GLN A 3 -5.62 7.70 19.49
CA GLN A 3 -4.85 6.75 18.74
C GLN A 3 -5.76 6.01 17.76
N ILE A 4 -5.52 6.21 16.47
CA ILE A 4 -5.95 5.27 15.44
C ILE A 4 -5.07 4.02 15.59
N THR A 5 -5.31 3.24 16.64
CA THR A 5 -4.73 1.90 16.80
C THR A 5 -5.61 0.90 16.06
N ALA A 6 -5.62 1.01 14.73
CA ALA A 6 -5.78 -0.20 13.93
C ALA A 6 -4.58 -1.08 14.29
N THR A 7 -4.80 -2.30 14.79
CA THR A 7 -3.74 -3.20 15.25
C THR A 7 -2.70 -3.38 14.16
N ILE A 8 -1.57 -2.66 14.29
CA ILE A 8 -0.47 -2.72 13.33
C ILE A 8 0.14 -4.13 13.40
N HIS A 9 0.39 -4.73 12.24
CA HIS A 9 1.00 -6.04 12.11
C HIS A 9 2.30 -6.10 12.92
N LYS A 10 2.50 -7.22 13.62
CA LYS A 10 3.56 -7.34 14.63
C LYS A 10 4.94 -7.00 14.04
N GLY A 11 5.60 -5.99 14.61
CA GLY A 11 6.96 -5.58 14.23
C GLY A 11 7.05 -4.47 13.18
N LEU A 12 5.92 -4.07 12.58
CA LEU A 12 5.81 -2.85 11.81
C LEU A 12 5.61 -1.67 12.75
N THR A 13 6.43 -0.63 12.60
CA THR A 13 6.32 0.61 13.36
C THR A 13 6.34 1.77 12.38
N LEU A 14 5.77 2.92 12.77
CA LEU A 14 5.80 4.11 11.94
C LEU A 14 7.23 4.55 11.61
N GLU A 15 8.15 4.45 12.57
CA GLU A 15 9.57 4.76 12.38
C GLU A 15 10.25 3.86 11.34
N LYS A 16 10.05 2.55 11.43
CA LYS A 16 10.58 1.62 10.42
C LYS A 16 9.95 1.88 9.06
N TRP A 17 8.66 2.15 9.03
CA TRP A 17 7.95 2.45 7.80
C TRP A 17 8.44 3.75 7.16
N SER A 18 8.60 4.82 7.93
CA SER A 18 9.08 6.13 7.46
C SER A 18 10.53 6.11 6.99
N SER A 19 11.34 5.14 7.44
CA SER A 19 12.68 4.90 6.90
C SER A 19 12.69 4.41 5.45
N LEU A 20 11.58 3.86 4.96
CA LEU A 20 11.41 3.57 3.54
C LEU A 20 11.17 4.89 2.81
N GLY A 21 11.90 5.14 1.71
CA GLY A 21 11.49 6.20 0.78
C GLY A 21 10.10 5.94 0.20
N LEU A 22 9.46 6.96 -0.37
CA LEU A 22 8.11 6.84 -0.95
C LEU A 22 8.00 5.69 -1.96
N ASP A 23 9.02 5.50 -2.80
CA ASP A 23 9.09 4.40 -3.76
C ASP A 23 9.03 3.03 -3.07
N GLY A 24 9.70 2.90 -1.92
CA GLY A 24 9.70 1.67 -1.12
C GLY A 24 8.35 1.41 -0.44
N MET A 25 7.72 2.45 0.10
CA MET A 25 6.36 2.34 0.66
C MET A 25 5.36 1.89 -0.39
N LEU A 26 5.34 2.57 -1.55
CA LEU A 26 4.45 2.25 -2.65
C LEU A 26 4.75 0.87 -3.27
N GLY A 27 6.02 0.46 -3.34
CA GLY A 27 6.37 -0.88 -3.79
C GLY A 27 5.87 -2.00 -2.87
N ASN A 28 5.87 -1.77 -1.55
CA ASN A 28 5.30 -2.71 -0.58
C ASN A 28 3.77 -2.75 -0.67
N ILE A 29 3.10 -1.60 -0.83
CA ILE A 29 1.65 -1.55 -1.07
C ILE A 29 1.31 -2.32 -2.37
N GLY A 30 2.06 -2.08 -3.44
CA GLY A 30 1.90 -2.79 -4.72
C GLY A 30 2.05 -4.30 -4.60
N SER A 31 2.96 -4.76 -3.75
CA SER A 31 3.14 -6.19 -3.50
C SER A 31 1.90 -6.83 -2.86
N GLU A 32 1.21 -6.12 -1.96
CA GLU A 32 -0.03 -6.60 -1.34
C GLU A 32 -1.24 -6.51 -2.29
N THR A 33 -1.35 -5.46 -3.11
CA THR A 33 -2.39 -5.38 -4.15
C THR A 33 -2.22 -6.48 -5.20
N TYR A 34 -0.98 -6.78 -5.61
CA TYR A 34 -0.70 -7.90 -6.49
C TYR A 34 -1.10 -9.24 -5.86
N ARG A 35 -0.75 -9.47 -4.60
CA ARG A 35 -1.16 -10.68 -3.85
C ARG A 35 -2.67 -10.83 -3.79
N ALA A 36 -3.40 -9.73 -3.55
CA ALA A 36 -4.84 -9.72 -3.60
C ALA A 36 -5.36 -10.12 -4.99
N LEU A 37 -4.85 -9.52 -6.08
CA LEU A 37 -5.23 -9.90 -7.44
C LEU A 37 -5.00 -11.39 -7.74
N GLN A 38 -3.85 -11.94 -7.32
CA GLN A 38 -3.56 -13.36 -7.52
C GLN A 38 -4.51 -14.25 -6.70
N ALA A 39 -4.80 -13.89 -5.46
CA ALA A 39 -5.75 -14.63 -4.63
C ALA A 39 -7.18 -14.58 -5.19
N LYS A 40 -7.62 -13.42 -5.71
CA LYS A 40 -8.90 -13.25 -6.42
C LYS A 40 -9.00 -14.19 -7.62
N LYS A 41 -7.96 -14.22 -8.47
CA LYS A 41 -7.87 -15.13 -9.64
C LYS A 41 -7.92 -16.61 -9.25
N GLN A 42 -7.38 -16.96 -8.09
CA GLN A 42 -7.41 -18.32 -7.56
C GLN A 42 -8.71 -18.68 -6.82
N GLY A 43 -9.67 -17.74 -6.70
CA GLY A 43 -10.89 -17.94 -5.92
C GLY A 43 -10.65 -18.05 -4.40
N ASN A 44 -9.47 -17.66 -3.91
CA ASN A 44 -9.11 -17.75 -2.50
C ASN A 44 -9.52 -16.48 -1.75
N LYS A 45 -10.77 -16.45 -1.27
CA LYS A 45 -11.35 -15.29 -0.57
C LYS A 45 -10.59 -14.89 0.70
N GLU A 46 -10.11 -15.86 1.47
CA GLU A 46 -9.38 -15.58 2.72
C GLU A 46 -8.06 -14.84 2.42
N LYS A 47 -7.26 -15.35 1.50
CA LYS A 47 -6.01 -14.70 1.09
C LYS A 47 -6.25 -13.35 0.44
N TYR A 48 -7.34 -13.22 -0.32
CA TYR A 48 -7.75 -11.96 -0.94
C TYR A 48 -7.99 -10.88 0.12
N LEU A 49 -8.85 -11.16 1.10
CA LEU A 49 -9.18 -10.22 2.17
C LEU A 49 -7.97 -9.94 3.07
N ALA A 50 -7.15 -10.94 3.37
CA ALA A 50 -5.93 -10.75 4.16
C ALA A 50 -4.93 -9.80 3.46
N ALA A 51 -4.72 -9.96 2.15
CA ALA A 51 -3.84 -9.09 1.37
C ALA A 51 -4.39 -7.66 1.26
N LEU A 52 -5.70 -7.50 1.04
CA LEU A 52 -6.33 -6.17 1.02
C LEU A 52 -6.27 -5.47 2.38
N GLY A 53 -6.54 -6.19 3.47
CA GLY A 53 -6.40 -5.65 4.82
C GLY A 53 -4.97 -5.17 5.09
N ARG A 54 -3.98 -5.93 4.63
CA ARG A 54 -2.57 -5.53 4.71
C ARG A 54 -2.25 -4.30 3.85
N ALA A 55 -2.79 -4.23 2.63
CA ALA A 55 -2.62 -3.06 1.76
C ALA A 55 -3.20 -1.79 2.40
N LEU A 56 -4.40 -1.86 2.97
CA LEU A 56 -5.03 -0.74 3.69
C LEU A 56 -4.19 -0.26 4.87
N GLU A 57 -3.67 -1.19 5.67
CA GLU A 57 -2.79 -0.86 6.79
C GLU A 57 -1.54 -0.08 6.34
N LEU A 58 -0.91 -0.52 5.24
CA LEU A 58 0.26 0.15 4.68
C LEU A 58 -0.06 1.52 4.10
N ILE A 59 -1.23 1.67 3.48
CA ILE A 59 -1.73 2.95 2.96
C ILE A 59 -1.99 3.93 4.10
N ASP A 60 -2.60 3.48 5.20
CA ASP A 60 -2.86 4.30 6.38
C ASP A 60 -1.55 4.76 7.03
N LEU A 61 -0.56 3.87 7.17
CA LEU A 61 0.78 4.24 7.65
C LEU A 61 1.48 5.25 6.73
N THR A 62 1.37 5.05 5.42
CA THR A 62 1.92 5.99 4.42
C THR A 62 1.24 7.35 4.51
N SER A 63 -0.07 7.39 4.75
CA SER A 63 -0.82 8.64 4.94
C SER A 63 -0.30 9.43 6.13
N VAL A 64 -0.02 8.76 7.26
CA VAL A 64 0.58 9.40 8.45
C VAL A 64 1.94 10.02 8.11
N VAL A 65 2.81 9.29 7.41
CA VAL A 65 4.14 9.80 7.01
C VAL A 65 4.03 11.00 6.05
N ILE A 66 3.11 10.94 5.09
CA ILE A 66 2.89 12.03 4.12
C ILE A 66 2.37 13.30 4.79
N ILE A 67 1.44 13.16 5.74
CA ILE A 67 0.91 14.29 6.53
C ILE A 67 2.01 14.90 7.40
N GLN A 68 2.81 14.07 8.08
CA GLN A 68 3.93 14.54 8.90
C GLN A 68 5.03 15.24 8.08
N GLY A 69 5.20 14.83 6.82
CA GLY A 69 6.15 15.43 5.88
C GLY A 69 5.63 16.64 5.10
N ASP A 70 4.41 17.11 5.37
CA ASP A 70 3.75 18.26 4.73
C ASP A 70 3.73 18.19 3.18
N ARG A 71 3.25 17.05 2.64
CA ARG A 71 3.14 16.82 1.18
C ARG A 71 1.68 16.70 0.74
N PRO A 72 0.94 17.83 0.63
CA PRO A 72 -0.52 17.81 0.43
C PRO A 72 -0.95 17.15 -0.89
N SER A 73 -0.21 17.35 -1.98
CA SER A 73 -0.52 16.70 -3.27
C SER A 73 -0.46 15.17 -3.18
N ARG A 74 0.49 14.63 -2.42
CA ARG A 74 0.63 13.20 -2.19
C ARG A 74 -0.46 12.66 -1.27
N ALA A 75 -0.95 13.46 -0.33
CA ALA A 75 -2.04 13.03 0.55
C ALA A 75 -3.31 12.67 -0.23
N TYR A 76 -3.63 13.45 -1.28
CA TYR A 76 -4.76 13.14 -2.17
C TYR A 76 -4.55 11.84 -2.95
N GLU A 77 -3.36 11.61 -3.51
CA GLU A 77 -3.05 10.37 -4.24
C GLU A 77 -3.16 9.13 -3.33
N ILE A 78 -2.62 9.21 -2.11
CA ILE A 78 -2.70 8.11 -1.14
C ILE A 78 -4.14 7.90 -0.65
N GLY A 79 -4.90 8.97 -0.44
CA GLY A 79 -6.33 8.88 -0.12
C GLY A 79 -7.11 8.19 -1.23
N ARG A 80 -6.83 8.50 -2.50
CA ARG A 80 -7.47 7.84 -3.64
C ARG A 80 -7.13 6.36 -3.72
N LEU A 81 -5.87 6.00 -3.47
CA LEU A 81 -5.44 4.61 -3.41
C LEU A 81 -6.18 3.86 -2.28
N ARG A 82 -6.37 4.51 -1.13
CA ARG A 82 -7.15 3.96 -0.01
C ARG A 82 -8.59 3.67 -0.39
N GLU A 83 -9.28 4.61 -1.05
CA GLU A 83 -10.68 4.45 -1.49
C GLU A 83 -10.83 3.23 -2.40
N ILE A 84 -9.93 3.08 -3.37
CA ILE A 84 -9.93 1.96 -4.32
C ILE A 84 -9.76 0.61 -3.60
N VAL A 85 -8.79 0.52 -2.69
CA VAL A 85 -8.53 -0.73 -1.96
C VAL A 85 -9.64 -1.02 -0.95
N ALA A 86 -10.24 0.02 -0.36
CA ALA A 86 -11.37 -0.13 0.57
C ALA A 86 -12.63 -0.62 -0.15
N ASP A 87 -12.95 -0.07 -1.33
CA ASP A 87 -14.04 -0.56 -2.17
C ASP A 87 -13.82 -2.03 -2.52
N ALA A 88 -12.61 -2.40 -2.97
CA ALA A 88 -12.27 -3.79 -3.28
C ALA A 88 -12.36 -4.75 -2.08
N TYR A 89 -12.19 -4.25 -0.85
CA TYR A 89 -12.33 -5.01 0.39
C TYR A 89 -13.80 -5.26 0.76
N ASP A 90 -14.67 -4.29 0.48
CA ASP A 90 -16.10 -4.37 0.81
C ASP A 90 -16.89 -5.13 -0.27
N SER A 91 -17.23 -4.47 -1.39
CA SER A 91 -17.98 -5.08 -2.50
C SER A 91 -17.25 -5.05 -3.83
N GLY A 92 -16.42 -4.03 -4.07
CA GLY A 92 -15.71 -3.81 -5.34
C GLY A 92 -16.59 -3.25 -6.45
N ASP A 93 -17.77 -2.70 -6.13
CA ASP A 93 -18.73 -2.25 -7.12
C ASP A 93 -18.45 -0.82 -7.62
N GLN A 94 -17.86 0.04 -6.78
CA GLN A 94 -17.61 1.44 -7.17
C GLN A 94 -16.43 1.56 -8.12
N TYR A 95 -15.43 0.69 -7.97
CA TYR A 95 -14.24 0.63 -8.82
C TYR A 95 -13.95 -0.82 -9.25
N PRO A 96 -14.72 -1.37 -10.21
CA PRO A 96 -14.60 -2.77 -10.62
C PRO A 96 -13.19 -3.21 -11.05
N ASP A 97 -12.45 -2.31 -11.72
CA ASP A 97 -11.06 -2.50 -12.15
C ASP A 97 -10.05 -1.75 -11.25
N GLY A 98 -10.51 -1.28 -10.09
CA GLY A 98 -9.74 -0.42 -9.22
C GLY A 98 -8.47 -1.10 -8.70
N LEU A 99 -8.56 -2.38 -8.34
CA LEU A 99 -7.42 -3.11 -7.79
C LEU A 99 -6.32 -3.33 -8.83
N GLU A 100 -6.69 -3.57 -10.09
CA GLU A 100 -5.77 -3.65 -11.24
C GLU A 100 -5.09 -2.29 -11.50
N TYR A 101 -5.83 -1.18 -11.38
CA TYR A 101 -5.26 0.16 -11.45
C TYR A 101 -4.28 0.43 -10.30
N ALA A 102 -4.64 0.07 -9.06
CA ALA A 102 -3.80 0.23 -7.88
C ALA A 102 -2.49 -0.55 -7.99
N ASP A 103 -2.56 -1.80 -8.47
CA ASP A 103 -1.39 -2.63 -8.75
C ASP A 103 -0.46 -1.99 -9.77
N LYS A 104 -1.00 -1.58 -10.92
CA LYS A 104 -0.22 -0.91 -11.97
C LYS A 104 0.42 0.38 -11.47
N TYR A 105 -0.33 1.21 -10.75
CA TYR A 105 0.16 2.46 -10.18
C TYR A 105 1.35 2.20 -9.24
N CYS A 106 1.25 1.21 -8.35
CA CYS A 106 2.31 0.90 -7.39
C CYS A 106 3.52 0.20 -8.02
N MET A 107 3.32 -0.62 -9.07
CA MET A 107 4.38 -1.36 -9.75
C MET A 107 5.47 -0.44 -10.32
N ASP A 108 5.09 0.72 -10.85
CA ASP A 108 6.04 1.71 -11.38
C ASP A 108 7.01 2.22 -10.29
N PHE A 109 6.53 2.32 -9.05
CA PHE A 109 7.36 2.71 -7.90
C PHE A 109 8.19 1.53 -7.37
N ALA A 110 7.65 0.31 -7.40
CA ALA A 110 8.41 -0.89 -7.02
C ALA A 110 9.68 -1.05 -7.88
N ILE A 111 9.56 -0.86 -9.20
CA ILE A 111 10.69 -0.94 -10.14
C ILE A 111 11.76 0.12 -9.82
N ARG A 112 11.34 1.35 -9.48
CA ARG A 112 12.28 2.43 -9.10
C ARG A 112 12.97 2.14 -7.77
N SER A 113 12.21 1.66 -6.78
CA SER A 113 12.75 1.25 -5.47
C SER A 113 13.84 0.19 -5.61
N GLN A 114 13.62 -0.83 -6.44
CA GLN A 114 14.58 -1.90 -6.67
C GLN A 114 15.88 -1.40 -7.31
N LYS A 115 15.80 -0.50 -8.29
CA LYS A 115 16.98 0.13 -8.91
C LYS A 115 17.77 0.96 -7.90
N SER A 116 17.07 1.73 -7.05
CA SER A 116 17.69 2.52 -5.98
C SER A 116 18.39 1.64 -4.93
N PHE A 117 17.77 0.52 -4.54
CA PHE A 117 18.35 -0.45 -3.61
C PHE A 117 19.60 -1.14 -4.17
N ILE A 118 19.58 -1.52 -5.45
CA ILE A 118 20.74 -2.11 -6.12
C ILE A 118 21.89 -1.09 -6.24
N ALA A 119 21.58 0.18 -6.51
CA ALA A 119 22.58 1.24 -6.66
C ALA A 119 23.27 1.64 -5.33
N THR A 120 22.65 1.38 -4.18
CA THR A 120 23.15 1.78 -2.85
C THR A 120 23.84 0.63 -2.10
N ARG A 121 23.97 -0.55 -2.71
CA ARG A 121 24.66 -1.70 -2.09
C ARG A 121 26.18 -1.51 -2.20
N PRO A 122 26.95 -1.53 -1.09
CA PRO A 122 28.39 -1.62 -1.20
C PRO A 122 28.75 -2.98 -1.82
N SER A 123 29.60 -2.91 -2.86
CA SER A 123 30.20 -4.06 -3.55
C SER A 123 31.04 -4.91 -2.61
#